data_AF-A0A8J6KK51-F1
#
_entry.id   AF-A0A8J6KK51-F1
#
_cell.length_a   1.000
_cell.length_b   1.000
_cell.length_c   1.000
_cell.angle_alpha   90.00
_cell.angle_beta   90.00
_cell.angle_gamma   90.00
#
_symmetry.space_group_name_H-M   'P 1'
#
loop_
_entity.id
_entity.type
_entity.pdbx_description
1 polymer ?
#
loop_
_entity_poly.entity_id
_entity_poly.type
_entity_poly.pdbx_seq_one_letter_code
_entity_poly.pdbx_strand_id
1 'polypeptide(L)'
;MRAAWDRANQKLVDFIVKRKGADQHLLDILKGRKPSRWLDNLWKSKREVFCIETYLEDEDQLHLVARHLQEISKEADQALLSLARGDQVRLTMEVLLPEAIICSIAALDELSYEEAEEKYLRGPPVHYREKEIFEKTILKAAQKRSAARIGAGGDPPAPTP
;
A
#
# COMPACT_ATOMS: atom_id res chain seq x y z
N MET A 1 -6.22 -11.09 -14.72
CA MET A 1 -6.58 -10.90 -13.30
C MET A 1 -6.42 -9.45 -12.91
N ARG A 2 -5.29 -8.79 -13.24
CA ARG A 2 -5.08 -7.34 -13.12
C ARG A 2 -6.25 -6.45 -13.60
N ALA A 3 -6.75 -6.63 -14.83
CA ALA A 3 -7.90 -5.86 -15.33
C ALA A 3 -9.23 -6.00 -14.54
N ALA A 4 -9.41 -7.04 -13.71
CA ALA A 4 -10.58 -7.17 -12.83
C ALA A 4 -10.35 -6.40 -11.50
N TRP A 5 -9.11 -6.39 -11.02
CA TRP A 5 -8.64 -5.59 -9.90
C TRP A 5 -8.67 -4.10 -10.20
N ASP A 6 -8.16 -3.69 -11.37
CA ASP A 6 -8.18 -2.30 -11.82
C ASP A 6 -9.62 -1.77 -11.90
N ARG A 7 -10.58 -2.62 -12.30
CA ARG A 7 -12.02 -2.29 -12.29
C ARG A 7 -12.62 -2.24 -10.89
N ALA A 8 -12.20 -3.12 -9.98
CA ALA A 8 -12.66 -3.10 -8.59
C ALA A 8 -12.16 -1.85 -7.86
N ASN A 9 -10.90 -1.48 -8.09
CA ASN A 9 -10.24 -0.32 -7.50
C ASN A 9 -10.62 1.00 -8.17
N GLN A 10 -11.20 0.96 -9.38
CA GLN A 10 -11.75 2.15 -10.03
C GLN A 10 -12.79 2.87 -9.15
N LYS A 11 -13.51 2.15 -8.28
CA LYS A 11 -14.46 2.76 -7.33
C LYS A 11 -13.75 3.64 -6.29
N LEU A 12 -12.55 3.24 -5.85
CA LEU A 12 -11.71 4.04 -4.95
C LEU A 12 -11.27 5.31 -5.66
N VAL A 13 -10.73 5.17 -6.89
CA VAL A 13 -10.31 6.32 -7.71
C VAL A 13 -11.47 7.29 -7.96
N ASP A 14 -12.65 6.78 -8.31
CA ASP A 14 -13.84 7.58 -8.55
C ASP A 14 -14.33 8.29 -7.28
N PHE A 15 -14.28 7.62 -6.13
CA PHE A 15 -14.63 8.24 -4.85
C PHE A 15 -13.65 9.35 -4.47
N ILE A 16 -12.35 9.10 -4.61
CA ILE A 16 -11.31 10.06 -4.25
C ILE A 16 -11.32 11.26 -5.21
N VAL A 17 -11.24 11.02 -6.52
CA VAL A 17 -10.98 12.09 -7.51
C VAL A 17 -12.26 12.71 -8.04
N LYS A 18 -13.25 11.90 -8.43
CA LYS A 18 -14.48 12.42 -9.07
C LYS A 18 -15.48 12.94 -8.04
N ARG A 19 -15.71 12.17 -6.98
CA ARG A 19 -16.65 12.55 -5.91
C ARG A 19 -16.02 13.46 -4.87
N LYS A 20 -14.68 13.52 -4.81
CA LYS A 20 -13.95 14.27 -3.78
C LYS A 20 -14.35 13.84 -2.36
N GLY A 21 -14.70 12.57 -2.21
CA GLY A 21 -15.34 12.06 -0.99
C GLY A 21 -14.42 12.03 0.23
N ALA A 22 -13.10 12.04 0.00
CA ALA A 22 -12.09 12.09 1.07
C ALA A 22 -11.59 13.52 1.35
N ASP A 23 -11.89 14.52 0.51
CA ASP A 23 -11.24 15.83 0.57
C ASP A 23 -11.42 16.52 1.92
N GLN A 24 -12.65 16.52 2.45
CA GLN A 24 -12.93 17.15 3.75
C GLN A 24 -12.18 16.46 4.89
N HIS A 25 -12.12 15.13 4.89
CA HIS A 25 -11.36 14.34 5.89
C HIS A 25 -9.87 14.68 5.83
N LEU A 26 -9.30 14.76 4.62
CA LEU A 26 -7.90 15.12 4.42
C LEU A 26 -7.60 16.56 4.85
N LEU A 27 -8.47 17.51 4.51
CA LEU A 27 -8.34 18.91 4.94
C LEU A 27 -8.45 19.05 6.47
N ASP A 28 -9.29 18.25 7.12
CA ASP A 28 -9.38 18.24 8.58
C ASP A 28 -8.11 17.72 9.24
N ILE A 29 -7.44 16.73 8.63
CA ILE A 29 -6.12 16.28 9.07
C ILE A 29 -5.07 17.39 8.87
N LEU A 30 -5.02 18.01 7.69
CA LEU A 30 -4.05 19.06 7.37
C LEU A 30 -4.22 20.30 8.27
N LYS A 31 -5.44 20.60 8.72
CA LYS A 31 -5.75 21.71 9.64
C LYS A 31 -5.62 21.31 11.11
N GLY A 32 -5.17 20.10 11.42
CA GLY A 32 -5.04 19.59 12.79
C GLY A 32 -6.38 19.39 13.52
N ARG A 33 -7.50 19.35 12.79
CA ARG A 33 -8.85 19.11 13.35
C ARG A 33 -9.15 17.64 13.56
N LYS A 34 -8.45 16.75 12.83
CA LYS A 34 -8.57 15.30 12.96
C LYS A 34 -7.19 14.67 13.16
N PRO A 35 -7.02 13.73 14.11
CA PRO A 35 -5.77 13.01 14.26
C PRO A 35 -5.54 12.04 13.09
N SER A 36 -4.27 11.82 12.76
CA SER A 36 -3.85 10.85 11.74
C SER A 36 -2.61 10.11 12.23
N ARG A 37 -2.71 8.79 12.36
CA ARG A 37 -1.55 7.97 12.71
C ARG A 37 -0.46 8.01 11.63
N TRP A 38 -0.86 8.23 10.37
CA TRP A 38 0.03 8.29 9.23
C TRP A 38 0.86 9.58 9.30
N LEU A 39 0.21 10.69 9.67
CA LEU A 39 0.88 11.95 9.97
C LEU A 39 1.80 11.85 11.21
N ASP A 40 1.35 11.20 12.29
CA ASP A 40 2.17 10.96 13.48
C ASP A 40 3.43 10.12 13.16
N ASN A 41 3.29 9.13 12.28
CA ASN A 41 4.40 8.28 11.85
C ASN A 41 5.40 9.05 10.98
N LEU A 42 4.89 9.93 10.09
CA LEU A 42 5.72 10.86 9.32
C LEU A 42 6.61 11.70 10.25
N TRP A 43 6.06 12.17 11.38
CA TRP A 43 6.79 12.97 12.39
C TRP A 43 7.81 12.17 13.17
N LYS A 44 7.48 10.94 13.58
CA LYS A 44 8.35 10.10 14.41
C LYS A 44 9.62 9.61 13.69
N SER A 45 9.80 9.93 12.40
CA SER A 45 10.90 9.44 11.55
C SER A 45 11.11 7.93 11.65
N LYS A 46 10.05 7.19 12.01
CA LYS A 46 10.08 5.74 12.06
C LYS A 46 10.07 5.29 10.61
N ARG A 47 11.20 4.74 10.17
CA ARG A 47 11.48 4.26 8.82
C ARG A 47 10.68 3.00 8.45
N GLU A 48 9.52 2.79 9.05
CA GLU A 48 8.56 1.79 8.59
C GLU A 48 7.82 2.40 7.41
N VAL A 49 8.48 2.30 6.25
CA VAL A 49 7.83 2.56 4.96
C VAL A 49 6.73 1.52 4.82
N PHE A 50 5.49 1.90 5.14
CA PHE A 50 4.32 1.12 4.81
C PHE A 50 4.04 1.31 3.32
N CYS A 51 4.81 0.62 2.46
CA CYS A 51 4.44 0.43 1.06
C CYS A 51 3.20 -0.46 1.01
N ILE A 52 2.02 0.14 1.20
CA ILE A 52 0.72 -0.51 0.99
C ILE A 52 0.29 -0.17 -0.44
N GLU A 53 1.15 -0.49 -1.39
CA GLU A 53 0.99 -0.26 -2.83
C GLU A 53 0.08 -1.32 -3.46
N THR A 54 -0.86 -1.86 -2.68
CA THR A 54 -1.66 -3.03 -3.04
C THR A 54 -3.04 -2.69 -3.59
N TYR A 55 -3.55 -1.47 -3.33
CA TYR A 55 -4.89 -1.05 -3.78
C TYR A 55 -4.88 -0.28 -5.12
N LEU A 56 -3.77 0.32 -5.56
CA LEU A 56 -3.68 1.06 -6.83
C LEU A 56 -2.47 0.56 -7.64
N GLU A 57 -2.55 -0.65 -8.19
CA GLU A 57 -1.47 -1.27 -8.99
C GLU A 57 -1.36 -0.72 -10.43
N ASP A 58 -2.37 0.02 -10.89
CA ASP A 58 -2.37 0.69 -12.18
C ASP A 58 -1.72 2.07 -12.06
N GLU A 59 -0.66 2.30 -12.84
CA GLU A 59 0.14 3.54 -12.76
C GLU A 59 -0.67 4.78 -13.13
N ASP A 60 -1.61 4.67 -14.07
CA ASP A 60 -2.46 5.79 -14.48
C ASP A 60 -3.46 6.15 -13.37
N GLN A 61 -4.06 5.16 -12.72
CA GLN A 61 -4.92 5.34 -11.55
C GLN A 61 -4.16 5.98 -10.39
N LEU A 62 -2.96 5.46 -10.06
CA LEU A 62 -2.12 6.03 -9.02
C LEU A 62 -1.73 7.47 -9.35
N HIS A 63 -1.37 7.75 -10.60
CA HIS A 63 -1.00 9.09 -11.04
C HIS A 63 -2.18 10.08 -10.93
N LEU A 64 -3.39 9.66 -11.29
CA LEU A 64 -4.61 10.47 -11.14
C LEU A 64 -4.88 10.82 -9.67
N VAL A 65 -4.81 9.81 -8.78
CA VAL A 65 -5.02 10.00 -7.35
C VAL A 65 -3.92 10.88 -6.76
N ALA A 66 -2.65 10.59 -7.05
CA ALA A 66 -1.51 11.37 -6.55
C ALA A 66 -1.60 12.83 -6.96
N ARG A 67 -1.98 13.12 -8.21
CA ARG A 67 -2.18 14.50 -8.69
C ARG A 67 -3.28 15.22 -7.91
N HIS A 68 -4.41 14.57 -7.67
CA HIS A 68 -5.51 15.15 -6.86
C HIS A 68 -5.06 15.45 -5.43
N LEU A 69 -4.36 14.51 -4.79
CA LEU A 69 -3.86 14.68 -3.42
C LEU A 69 -2.75 15.74 -3.32
N GLN A 70 -1.93 15.89 -4.37
CA GLN A 70 -0.96 16.98 -4.46
C GLN A 70 -1.64 18.35 -4.47
N GLU A 71 -2.81 18.49 -5.12
CA GLU A 71 -3.57 19.74 -5.06
C GLU A 71 -4.10 20.01 -3.64
N ILE A 72 -4.60 18.99 -2.93
CA ILE A 72 -5.06 19.12 -1.54
C ILE A 72 -3.91 19.50 -0.61
N SER A 73 -2.72 18.89 -0.78
CA SER A 73 -1.56 19.20 0.08
C SER A 73 -1.06 20.65 -0.05
N LYS A 74 -1.47 21.41 -1.08
CA LYS A 74 -1.18 22.85 -1.14
C LYS A 74 -1.90 23.66 -0.06
N GLU A 75 -3.00 23.12 0.48
CA GLU A 75 -3.73 23.69 1.63
C GLU A 75 -3.06 23.39 2.97
N ALA A 76 -1.93 22.67 2.97
CA ALA A 76 -1.19 22.39 4.19
C ALA A 76 -0.47 23.64 4.70
N ASP A 77 -0.60 23.91 5.99
CA ASP A 77 0.12 25.02 6.62
C ASP A 77 1.64 24.83 6.54
N GLN A 78 2.38 25.94 6.50
CA GLN A 78 3.83 25.95 6.34
C GLN A 78 4.58 25.22 7.46
N ALA A 79 3.98 25.14 8.66
CA ALA A 79 4.48 24.33 9.76
C ALA A 79 4.41 22.83 9.44
N LEU A 80 3.31 22.37 8.84
CA LEU A 80 3.08 20.98 8.47
C LEU A 80 4.01 20.57 7.32
N LEU A 81 4.22 21.46 6.35
CA LEU A 81 5.22 21.26 5.28
C LEU A 81 6.65 21.20 5.83
N SER A 82 7.00 22.04 6.81
CA SER A 82 8.32 22.00 7.45
C SER A 82 8.58 20.65 8.15
N LEU A 83 7.54 20.04 8.73
CA LEU A 83 7.61 18.71 9.35
C LEU A 83 7.79 17.59 8.32
N ALA A 84 7.24 17.75 7.12
CA ALA A 84 7.54 16.88 5.97
C ALA A 84 8.93 17.15 5.37
N ARG A 85 9.80 17.93 6.03
CA ARG A 85 11.10 18.41 5.51
C ARG A 85 10.96 19.21 4.22
N GLY A 86 9.83 19.88 4.04
CA GLY A 86 9.46 20.56 2.81
C GLY A 86 9.08 19.63 1.65
N ASP A 87 8.98 18.32 1.88
CA ASP A 87 8.68 17.34 0.84
C ASP A 87 7.17 17.06 0.74
N GLN A 88 6.52 17.77 -0.18
CA GLN A 88 5.10 17.61 -0.48
C GLN A 88 4.77 16.25 -1.10
N VAL A 89 5.71 15.65 -1.84
CA VAL A 89 5.54 14.30 -2.40
C VAL A 89 5.47 13.29 -1.26
N ARG A 90 6.36 13.44 -0.28
CA ARG A 90 6.37 12.59 0.90
C ARG A 90 5.09 12.70 1.74
N LEU A 91 4.60 13.92 1.98
CA LEU A 91 3.30 14.13 2.64
C LEU A 91 2.15 13.46 1.85
N THR A 92 2.18 13.59 0.52
CA THR A 92 1.16 12.99 -0.34
C THR A 92 1.17 11.46 -0.23
N MET A 93 2.34 10.84 -0.38
CA MET A 93 2.45 9.38 -0.47
C MET A 93 2.38 8.69 0.90
N GLU A 94 2.99 9.26 1.94
CA GLU A 94 3.07 8.63 3.27
C GLU A 94 1.84 8.94 4.15
N VAL A 95 1.07 10.00 3.84
CA VAL A 95 -0.07 10.44 4.67
C VAL A 95 -1.37 10.52 3.88
N LEU A 96 -1.44 11.37 2.86
CA LEU A 96 -2.71 11.65 2.20
C LEU A 96 -3.24 10.44 1.41
N LEU A 97 -2.35 9.69 0.77
CA LEU A 97 -2.70 8.49 0.01
C LEU A 97 -3.33 7.40 0.90
N PRO A 98 -2.68 6.93 1.99
CA PRO A 98 -3.29 5.94 2.87
C PRO A 98 -4.61 6.46 3.47
N GLU A 99 -4.66 7.72 3.93
CA GLU A 99 -5.87 8.32 4.49
C GLU A 99 -7.04 8.36 3.48
N ALA A 100 -6.75 8.71 2.23
CA ALA A 100 -7.75 8.74 1.16
C ALA A 100 -8.31 7.36 0.86
N ILE A 101 -7.44 6.34 0.80
CA ILE A 101 -7.86 4.95 0.55
C ILE A 101 -8.71 4.43 1.72
N ILE A 102 -8.27 4.64 2.96
CA ILE A 102 -9.01 4.20 4.16
C ILE A 102 -10.38 4.89 4.23
N CYS A 103 -10.44 6.20 4.03
CA CYS A 103 -11.70 6.95 4.00
C CYS A 103 -12.64 6.42 2.90
N SER A 104 -12.08 6.07 1.74
CA SER A 104 -12.85 5.49 0.64
C SER A 104 -13.36 4.09 0.97
N ILE A 105 -12.55 3.23 1.60
CA ILE A 105 -12.97 1.90 2.06
C ILE A 105 -14.10 2.04 3.09
N ALA A 106 -13.94 2.91 4.09
CA ALA A 106 -14.96 3.17 5.10
C ALA A 106 -16.30 3.57 4.45
N ALA A 107 -16.27 4.49 3.49
CA ALA A 107 -17.47 4.97 2.83
C ALA A 107 -18.10 3.96 1.85
N LEU A 108 -17.29 3.21 1.10
CA LEU A 108 -17.78 2.29 0.07
C LEU A 108 -18.24 0.94 0.63
N ASP A 109 -17.61 0.49 1.71
CA ASP A 109 -17.92 -0.79 2.36
C ASP A 109 -18.79 -0.61 3.62
N GLU A 110 -19.20 0.62 3.92
CA GLU A 110 -20.03 0.99 5.08
C GLU A 110 -19.40 0.54 6.41
N LEU A 111 -18.09 0.75 6.55
CA LEU A 111 -17.29 0.38 7.71
C LEU A 111 -16.96 1.61 8.58
N SER A 112 -16.64 1.37 9.85
CA SER A 112 -15.96 2.38 10.67
C SER A 112 -14.56 2.68 10.10
N TYR A 113 -13.98 3.82 10.52
CA TYR A 113 -12.62 4.17 10.10
C TYR A 113 -11.61 3.11 10.56
N GLU A 114 -11.75 2.62 11.78
CA GLU A 114 -10.88 1.60 12.38
C GLU A 114 -10.95 0.28 11.61
N GLU A 115 -12.15 -0.18 11.25
CA GLU A 115 -12.34 -1.39 10.44
C GLU A 115 -11.76 -1.23 9.03
N ALA A 116 -11.95 -0.06 8.41
CA ALA A 116 -11.37 0.27 7.11
C ALA A 116 -9.84 0.32 7.18
N GLU A 117 -9.27 0.85 8.26
CA GLU A 117 -7.82 0.91 8.48
C GLU A 117 -7.23 -0.50 8.68
N GLU A 118 -7.89 -1.37 9.44
CA GLU A 118 -7.49 -2.77 9.56
C GLU A 118 -7.52 -3.49 8.20
N LYS A 119 -8.59 -3.26 7.42
CA LYS A 119 -8.72 -3.81 6.07
C LYS A 119 -7.65 -3.27 5.13
N TYR A 120 -7.31 -2.00 5.22
CA TYR A 120 -6.22 -1.40 4.46
C TYR A 120 -4.88 -2.07 4.78
N LEU A 121 -4.58 -2.30 6.06
CA LEU A 121 -3.34 -2.96 6.50
C LEU A 121 -3.26 -4.43 6.10
N ARG A 122 -4.38 -5.14 6.12
CA ARG A 122 -4.47 -6.52 5.62
C ARG A 122 -4.18 -6.59 4.11
N GLY A 123 -4.42 -5.50 3.41
CA GLY A 123 -4.40 -5.46 1.96
C GLY A 123 -5.60 -6.17 1.35
N PRO A 124 -5.74 -6.06 0.03
CA PRO A 124 -6.88 -6.64 -0.65
C PRO A 124 -6.69 -8.16 -0.85
N PRO A 125 -7.79 -8.93 -0.97
CA PRO A 125 -7.75 -10.39 -0.92
C PRO A 125 -7.11 -11.00 -2.17
N VAL A 126 -6.02 -11.75 -2.01
CA VAL A 126 -5.37 -12.49 -3.10
C VAL A 126 -6.30 -13.61 -3.61
N HIS A 127 -6.51 -13.71 -4.92
CA HIS A 127 -7.40 -14.72 -5.49
C HIS A 127 -6.84 -16.14 -5.28
N TYR A 128 -7.70 -17.10 -4.95
CA TYR A 128 -7.32 -18.49 -4.62
C TYR A 128 -6.37 -19.10 -5.66
N ARG A 129 -6.62 -18.86 -6.95
CA ARG A 129 -5.81 -19.37 -8.06
C ARG A 129 -4.37 -18.82 -8.07
N GLU A 130 -4.18 -17.54 -7.77
CA GLU A 130 -2.83 -16.93 -7.72
C GLU A 130 -2.06 -17.47 -6.51
N LYS A 131 -2.74 -17.55 -5.36
CA LYS A 131 -2.19 -18.15 -4.15
C LYS A 131 -1.75 -19.60 -4.39
N GLU A 132 -2.59 -20.41 -5.01
CA GLU A 132 -2.30 -21.83 -5.28
C GLU A 132 -1.11 -22.00 -6.25
N ILE A 133 -1.03 -21.16 -7.30
CA ILE A 133 0.11 -21.16 -8.24
C ILE A 133 1.40 -20.79 -7.52
N PHE A 134 1.36 -19.77 -6.66
CA PHE A 134 2.52 -19.33 -5.89
C PHE A 134 2.97 -20.43 -4.91
N GLU A 135 2.07 -21.00 -4.12
CA GLU A 135 2.35 -22.09 -3.18
C GLU A 135 2.96 -23.30 -3.90
N LYS A 136 2.37 -23.73 -5.03
CA LYS A 136 2.93 -24.80 -5.86
C LYS A 136 4.34 -24.48 -6.36
N THR A 137 4.62 -23.23 -6.70
CA THR A 137 5.94 -22.79 -7.17
C THR A 137 6.98 -22.81 -6.04
N ILE A 138 6.61 -22.33 -4.85
CA ILE A 138 7.44 -22.39 -3.65
C ILE A 138 7.76 -23.84 -3.28
N LEU A 139 6.76 -24.72 -3.27
CA LEU A 139 6.94 -26.15 -2.95
C LEU A 139 7.88 -26.83 -3.94
N LYS A 140 7.71 -26.60 -5.24
CA LYS A 140 8.60 -27.14 -6.28
C LYS A 140 10.03 -26.63 -6.13
N ALA A 141 10.22 -25.34 -5.81
CA ALA A 141 11.54 -24.77 -5.57
C ALA A 141 12.21 -25.37 -4.33
N ALA A 142 11.46 -25.60 -3.25
CA ALA A 142 11.95 -26.24 -2.04
C ALA A 142 12.40 -27.70 -2.31
N GLN A 143 11.59 -28.47 -3.04
CA GLN A 143 11.92 -29.86 -3.43
C GLN A 143 13.18 -29.95 -4.31
N LYS A 144 13.35 -29.03 -5.26
CA LYS A 144 14.58 -28.96 -6.07
C LYS A 144 15.81 -28.64 -5.22
N ARG A 145 15.69 -27.73 -4.25
CA ARG A 145 16.78 -27.38 -3.33
C ARG A 145 17.17 -28.54 -2.41
N SER A 146 16.19 -29.31 -1.91
CA SER A 146 16.49 -30.50 -1.11
C SER A 146 17.16 -31.60 -1.93
N ALA A 147 16.69 -31.85 -3.16
CA ALA A 147 17.31 -32.83 -4.05
C ALA A 147 18.76 -32.46 -4.43
N ALA A 148 19.04 -31.18 -4.70
CA ALA A 148 20.39 -30.70 -4.99
C ALA A 148 21.34 -30.84 -3.78
N ARG A 149 20.84 -30.64 -2.55
CA ARG A 149 21.63 -30.86 -1.32
C ARG A 149 21.98 -32.33 -1.09
N ILE A 150 21.06 -33.24 -1.44
CA ILE A 150 21.29 -34.69 -1.32
C ILE A 150 22.29 -35.16 -2.39
N GLY A 151 22.20 -34.65 -3.62
CA GLY A 151 23.13 -34.98 -4.70
C GLY A 151 24.56 -34.47 -4.50
N ALA A 152 24.75 -33.39 -3.73
CA ALA A 152 26.08 -32.84 -3.43
C ALA A 152 26.82 -33.55 -2.27
N GLY A 153 26.15 -34.44 -1.53
CA GLY A 153 26.72 -35.14 -0.38
C GLY A 153 27.28 -36.54 -0.70
N GLY A 154 27.30 -36.95 -1.96
CA GLY A 154 27.56 -38.33 -2.36
C GLY A 154 28.66 -38.46 -3.42
N ASP A 155 29.88 -38.03 -3.13
CA ASP A 155 31.08 -38.58 -3.78
C ASP A 155 32.24 -38.56 -2.78
N PRO A 156 32.67 -39.72 -2.24
CA PRO A 156 33.93 -39.79 -1.51
C PRO A 156 35.11 -39.73 -2.51
N PRO A 157 36.21 -39.02 -2.18
CA PRO A 157 37.36 -38.93 -3.07
C PRO A 157 37.97 -40.33 -3.29
N ALA A 158 38.19 -40.69 -4.55
CA ALA A 158 38.80 -41.95 -4.93
C ALA A 158 40.21 -42.08 -4.33
N PRO A 159 40.63 -43.29 -3.90
CA PRO A 159 41.96 -43.48 -3.33
C PRO A 159 43.01 -43.27 -4.41
N THR A 160 43.94 -42.35 -4.15
CA THR A 160 45.13 -42.13 -4.99
C THR A 160 46.08 -43.33 -4.90
N PRO A 161 46.72 -43.72 -6.02
CA PRO A 161 47.61 -44.87 -6.08
C PRO A 161 48.90 -44.70 -5.29
#